data_AF-A0A2M8TAN5-F1
#
_entry.id   AF-A0A2M8TAN5-F1
#
_cell.length_a   1.000
_cell.length_b   1.000
_cell.length_c   1.000
_cell.angle_alpha   90.00
_cell.angle_beta   90.00
_cell.angle_gamma   90.00
#
_symmetry.space_group_name_H-M   'P 1'
#
loop_
_entity.id
_entity.type
_entity.pdbx_description
1 polymer ?
#
loop_
_entity_poly.entity_id
_entity_poly.type
_entity_poly.pdbx_seq_one_letter_code
_entity_poly.pdbx_strand_id
1 'polypeptide(L)'
;MGIFKRVSNMMKAKVNNTLDEMENPIELLDQKIRDMEESLNNAKISSAQILGNVHEIEKKLQKAKLESSDYDAKVKLAVKAGNDELAKKALERKLDADKRSEALTKSYNDASQKAKVLKDKLRSLEDEIEKTRAYRDEAAARYNNAEATEKVNEVIANVDTGSNNINLDDIERKIEKKESMAEGLGDLKEEDSLDKEFEKLNEVNLDDELAKYKNDTK
;
A
#
# COMPACT_ATOMS: atom_id res chain seq x y z
N MET A 1 -0.51 -39.63 -14.37
CA MET A 1 0.07 -40.06 -13.07
C MET A 1 1.59 -39.96 -13.20
N GLY A 2 2.34 -39.07 -12.58
CA GLY A 2 2.09 -38.13 -11.50
C GLY A 2 3.48 -37.78 -10.98
N ILE A 3 4.18 -36.90 -11.68
CA ILE A 3 5.46 -36.28 -11.25
C ILE A 3 5.34 -35.72 -9.82
N PHE A 4 4.14 -35.23 -9.47
CA PHE A 4 3.73 -34.83 -8.12
C PHE A 4 3.88 -35.90 -7.03
N LYS A 5 3.78 -37.20 -7.36
CA LYS A 5 3.91 -38.29 -6.38
C LYS A 5 5.37 -38.61 -6.05
N ARG A 6 6.30 -38.31 -6.96
CA ARG A 6 7.75 -38.50 -6.73
C ARG A 6 8.35 -37.38 -5.89
N VAL A 7 7.87 -36.15 -6.03
CA VAL A 7 8.27 -35.02 -5.16
C VAL A 7 7.83 -35.26 -3.71
N SER A 8 6.62 -35.79 -3.49
CA SER A 8 6.09 -36.08 -2.15
C SER A 8 6.90 -37.15 -1.39
N ASN A 9 7.45 -38.15 -2.08
CA ASN A 9 8.26 -39.19 -1.42
C ASN A 9 9.70 -38.74 -1.10
N MET A 10 10.23 -37.72 -1.78
CA MET A 10 11.53 -37.13 -1.43
C MET A 10 11.45 -36.26 -0.16
N MET A 11 10.28 -35.70 0.15
CA MET A 11 10.05 -34.95 1.39
C MET A 11 10.01 -35.84 2.64
N LYS A 12 9.53 -37.09 2.53
CA LYS A 12 9.36 -37.98 3.70
C LYS A 12 10.66 -38.59 4.23
N ALA A 13 11.73 -38.64 3.44
CA ALA A 13 13.00 -39.26 3.86
C ALA A 13 13.97 -38.29 4.55
N LYS A 14 13.64 -36.99 4.63
CA LYS A 14 14.51 -35.94 5.21
C LYS A 14 13.99 -35.36 6.53
N VAL A 15 12.93 -35.95 7.09
CA VAL A 15 12.25 -35.48 8.31
C VAL A 15 13.03 -35.82 9.60
N ASN A 16 14.12 -36.57 9.51
CA ASN A 16 14.90 -36.94 10.70
C ASN A 16 16.13 -36.07 10.97
N ASN A 17 16.34 -34.95 10.26
CA ASN A 17 17.48 -34.07 10.51
C ASN A 17 17.34 -32.60 10.01
N THR A 18 16.12 -32.07 9.88
CA THR A 18 15.92 -30.64 9.56
C THR A 18 14.87 -30.04 10.48
N LEU A 19 15.21 -29.98 11.77
CA LEU A 19 14.43 -29.27 12.79
C LEU A 19 14.86 -27.78 12.90
N ASP A 20 15.90 -27.36 12.16
CA ASP A 20 16.50 -26.01 12.22
C ASP A 20 16.27 -25.14 10.95
N GLU A 21 15.48 -25.59 9.97
CA GLU A 21 15.25 -24.86 8.70
C GLU A 21 13.77 -24.50 8.47
N MET A 22 13.01 -24.31 9.57
CA MET A 22 11.77 -23.53 9.49
C MET A 22 12.15 -22.05 9.38
N GLU A 23 12.48 -21.60 8.15
CA GLU A 23 12.56 -20.18 7.80
C GLU A 23 11.31 -19.48 8.35
N ASN A 24 11.52 -18.42 9.12
CA ASN A 24 10.51 -17.79 9.93
C ASN A 24 9.26 -17.46 9.06
N PRO A 25 8.03 -17.84 9.46
CA PRO A 25 6.83 -17.60 8.66
C PRO A 25 6.62 -16.11 8.33
N ILE A 26 7.20 -15.21 9.14
CA ILE A 26 7.20 -13.77 8.89
C ILE A 26 8.15 -13.40 7.74
N GLU A 27 9.33 -14.01 7.67
CA GLU A 27 10.29 -13.80 6.57
C GLU A 27 9.72 -14.26 5.21
N LEU A 28 8.97 -15.36 5.20
CA LEU A 28 8.26 -15.84 4.01
C LEU A 28 7.17 -14.85 3.56
N LEU A 29 6.44 -14.23 4.50
CA LEU A 29 5.46 -13.20 4.19
C LEU A 29 6.13 -11.91 3.67
N ASP A 30 7.26 -11.52 4.25
CA ASP A 30 8.04 -10.39 3.78
C ASP A 30 8.61 -10.62 2.38
N GLN A 31 9.06 -11.85 2.09
CA GLN A 31 9.48 -12.22 0.73
C GLN A 31 8.32 -12.15 -0.26
N LYS A 32 7.15 -12.68 0.10
CA LYS A 32 5.96 -12.59 -0.74
C LYS A 32 5.58 -11.13 -1.03
N ILE A 33 5.65 -10.25 -0.04
CA ILE A 33 5.38 -8.82 -0.22
C ILE A 33 6.37 -8.21 -1.22
N ARG A 34 7.67 -8.51 -1.10
CA ARG A 34 8.70 -8.04 -2.05
C ARG A 34 8.42 -8.52 -3.48
N ASP A 35 8.08 -9.79 -3.67
CA ASP A 35 7.78 -10.37 -4.98
C ASP A 35 6.53 -9.71 -5.62
N MET A 36 5.51 -9.41 -4.80
CA MET A 36 4.32 -8.70 -5.25
C MET A 36 4.61 -7.24 -5.63
N GLU A 37 5.46 -6.56 -4.86
CA GLU A 37 5.91 -5.18 -5.15
C GLU A 37 6.74 -5.12 -6.44
N GLU A 38 7.64 -6.07 -6.66
CA GLU A 38 8.40 -6.19 -7.90
C GLU A 38 7.47 -6.43 -9.09
N SER A 39 6.51 -7.35 -8.94
CA SER A 39 5.49 -7.63 -9.94
C SER A 39 4.65 -6.40 -10.26
N LEU A 40 4.27 -5.61 -9.25
CA LEU A 40 3.56 -4.36 -9.42
C LEU A 40 4.39 -3.34 -10.20
N ASN A 41 5.67 -3.20 -9.86
CA ASN A 41 6.57 -2.28 -10.56
C ASN A 41 6.73 -2.66 -12.04
N ASN A 42 6.97 -3.94 -12.32
CA ASN A 42 7.09 -4.47 -13.69
C ASN A 42 5.78 -4.28 -14.48
N ALA A 43 4.64 -4.50 -13.83
CA ALA A 43 3.33 -4.26 -14.42
C ALA A 43 3.10 -2.76 -14.70
N LYS A 44 3.51 -1.86 -13.80
CA LYS A 44 3.43 -0.41 -14.00
C LYS A 44 4.26 0.04 -15.21
N ILE A 45 5.50 -0.42 -15.34
CA ILE A 45 6.38 -0.10 -16.47
C ILE A 45 5.76 -0.57 -17.79
N SER A 46 5.30 -1.83 -17.82
CA SER A 46 4.64 -2.40 -19.00
C SER A 46 3.34 -1.65 -19.36
N SER A 47 2.61 -1.20 -18.35
CA SER A 47 1.36 -0.44 -18.52
C SER A 47 1.61 1.00 -18.99
N ALA A 48 2.73 1.61 -18.62
CA ALA A 48 3.08 2.96 -19.03
C ALA A 48 3.17 3.09 -20.56
N GLN A 49 3.70 2.07 -21.24
CA GLN A 49 3.78 2.06 -22.71
C GLN A 49 2.38 1.99 -23.35
N ILE A 50 1.47 1.17 -22.81
CA ILE A 50 0.10 1.07 -23.30
C ILE A 50 -0.66 2.38 -23.07
N LEU A 51 -0.52 2.97 -21.88
CA LEU A 51 -1.13 4.26 -21.54
C LEU A 51 -0.56 5.40 -22.40
N GLY A 52 0.74 5.36 -22.69
CA GLY A 52 1.39 6.28 -23.62
C GLY A 52 0.77 6.21 -25.01
N ASN A 53 0.56 5.00 -25.53
CA ASN A 53 -0.09 4.79 -26.83
C ASN A 53 -1.53 5.34 -26.86
N VAL A 54 -2.31 5.14 -25.78
CA VAL A 54 -3.66 5.73 -25.66
C VAL A 54 -3.59 7.25 -25.77
N HIS A 55 -2.65 7.86 -25.05
CA HIS A 55 -2.50 9.31 -25.05
C HIS A 55 -1.99 9.86 -26.38
N GLU A 56 -1.16 9.10 -27.11
CA GLU A 56 -0.75 9.46 -28.46
C GLU A 56 -1.94 9.43 -29.44
N ILE A 57 -2.78 8.39 -29.38
CA ILE A 57 -4.00 8.28 -30.19
C ILE A 57 -4.97 9.43 -29.85
N GLU A 58 -5.11 9.76 -28.58
CA GLU A 58 -5.92 10.88 -28.11
C GLU A 58 -5.45 12.21 -28.71
N LYS A 59 -4.14 12.49 -28.67
CA LYS A 59 -3.56 13.68 -29.29
C LYS A 59 -3.82 13.73 -30.81
N LYS A 60 -3.65 12.61 -31.51
CA LYS A 60 -3.96 12.51 -32.94
C LYS A 60 -5.45 12.77 -33.21
N LEU A 61 -6.33 12.23 -32.37
CA LEU A 61 -7.78 12.44 -32.46
C LEU A 61 -8.14 13.91 -32.26
N GLN A 62 -7.61 14.55 -31.23
CA GLN A 62 -7.85 15.97 -30.97
C GLN A 62 -7.37 16.84 -32.13
N LYS A 63 -6.20 16.54 -32.70
CA LYS A 63 -5.69 17.24 -33.88
C LYS A 63 -6.61 17.06 -35.09
N ALA A 64 -7.09 15.85 -35.37
CA ALA A 64 -8.02 15.60 -36.47
C ALA A 64 -9.35 16.34 -36.30
N LYS A 65 -9.87 16.40 -35.07
CA LYS A 65 -11.09 17.19 -34.74
C LYS A 65 -10.87 18.68 -34.94
N LEU A 66 -9.71 19.20 -34.53
CA LEU A 66 -9.36 20.60 -34.72
C LEU A 66 -9.22 20.95 -36.20
N GLU A 67 -8.54 20.09 -36.98
CA GLU A 67 -8.46 20.24 -38.44
C GLU A 67 -9.85 20.27 -39.09
N SER A 68 -10.75 19.36 -38.69
CA SER A 68 -12.14 19.37 -39.19
C SER A 68 -12.86 20.68 -38.87
N SER A 69 -12.75 21.17 -37.64
CA SER A 69 -13.35 22.44 -37.21
C SER A 69 -12.79 23.63 -38.00
N ASP A 70 -11.48 23.65 -38.26
CA ASP A 70 -10.83 24.69 -39.04
C ASP A 70 -11.32 24.71 -40.50
N TYR A 71 -11.45 23.53 -41.11
CA TYR A 71 -12.00 23.42 -42.46
C TYR A 71 -13.48 23.75 -42.51
N ASP A 72 -14.26 23.43 -41.47
CA ASP A 72 -15.66 23.85 -41.36
C ASP A 72 -15.80 25.38 -41.34
N ALA A 73 -14.94 26.08 -40.59
CA ALA A 73 -14.88 27.54 -40.60
C ALA A 73 -14.51 28.09 -41.99
N LYS A 74 -13.55 27.48 -42.67
CA LYS A 74 -13.15 27.85 -44.04
C LYS A 74 -14.26 27.61 -45.06
N VAL A 75 -15.02 26.52 -44.95
CA VAL A 75 -16.21 26.26 -45.77
C VAL A 75 -17.22 27.38 -45.59
N LYS A 76 -17.57 27.70 -44.33
CA LYS A 76 -18.53 28.79 -44.01
C LYS A 76 -18.07 30.13 -44.58
N LEU A 77 -16.77 30.43 -44.51
CA LEU A 77 -16.21 31.67 -45.05
C LEU A 77 -16.30 31.70 -46.59
N ALA A 78 -15.92 30.61 -47.27
CA ALA A 78 -15.97 30.52 -48.72
C ALA A 78 -17.41 30.61 -49.27
N VAL A 79 -18.38 29.99 -48.59
CA VAL A 79 -19.81 30.10 -48.95
C VAL A 79 -20.30 31.53 -48.78
N LYS A 80 -19.96 32.21 -47.67
CA LYS A 80 -20.29 33.63 -47.46
C LYS A 80 -19.70 34.54 -48.52
N ALA A 81 -18.53 34.20 -49.05
CA ALA A 81 -17.87 34.93 -50.13
C ALA A 81 -18.40 34.57 -51.53
N GLY A 82 -19.37 33.66 -51.66
CA GLY A 82 -19.92 33.21 -52.94
C GLY A 82 -18.94 32.40 -53.80
N ASN A 83 -17.87 31.86 -53.21
CA ASN A 83 -16.86 31.08 -53.92
C ASN A 83 -17.11 29.58 -53.71
N ASP A 84 -17.98 29.02 -54.54
CA ASP A 84 -18.42 27.62 -54.44
C ASP A 84 -17.29 26.61 -54.72
N GLU A 85 -16.34 26.92 -55.62
CA GLU A 85 -15.20 26.04 -55.87
C GLU A 85 -14.29 25.92 -54.63
N LEU A 86 -14.02 27.04 -53.96
CA LEU A 86 -13.22 27.07 -52.74
C LEU A 86 -13.96 26.38 -51.58
N ALA A 87 -15.28 26.57 -51.48
CA ALA A 87 -16.11 25.90 -50.49
C ALA A 87 -16.09 24.37 -50.68
N LYS A 88 -16.20 23.88 -51.92
CA LYS A 88 -16.11 22.44 -52.22
C LYS A 88 -14.75 21.85 -51.84
N LYS A 89 -13.64 22.52 -52.19
CA LYS A 89 -12.29 22.08 -51.82
C LYS A 89 -12.08 22.04 -50.29
N ALA A 90 -12.56 23.05 -49.58
CA ALA A 90 -12.49 23.07 -48.12
C ALA A 90 -13.37 21.96 -47.49
N LEU A 91 -14.53 21.70 -48.07
CA LEU A 91 -15.45 20.65 -47.62
C LEU A 91 -14.86 19.26 -47.81
N GLU A 92 -14.20 19.00 -48.93
CA GLU A 92 -13.50 17.74 -49.17
C GLU A 92 -12.44 17.47 -48.08
N ARG A 93 -11.63 18.50 -47.76
CA ARG A 93 -10.62 18.42 -46.69
C ARG A 93 -11.24 18.20 -45.31
N LYS A 94 -12.39 18.83 -45.03
CA LYS A 94 -13.16 18.59 -43.80
C LYS A 94 -13.60 17.13 -43.72
N LEU A 95 -14.22 16.61 -44.79
CA LEU A 95 -14.71 15.22 -44.83
C LEU A 95 -13.58 14.20 -44.63
N ASP A 96 -12.39 14.48 -45.17
CA ASP A 96 -11.21 13.63 -44.93
C ASP A 96 -10.71 13.71 -43.48
N ALA A 97 -10.78 14.88 -42.84
CA ALA A 97 -10.46 15.05 -41.43
C ALA A 97 -11.49 14.35 -40.53
N ASP A 98 -12.78 14.43 -40.88
CA ASP A 98 -13.87 13.75 -40.18
C ASP A 98 -13.72 12.23 -40.24
N LYS A 99 -13.45 11.66 -41.42
CA LYS A 99 -13.17 10.22 -41.56
C LYS A 99 -11.98 9.78 -40.71
N ARG A 100 -10.89 10.56 -40.70
CA ARG A 100 -9.72 10.29 -39.85
C ARG A 100 -10.07 10.35 -38.36
N SER A 101 -10.82 11.37 -37.94
CA SER A 101 -11.31 11.51 -36.57
C SER A 101 -12.19 10.33 -36.16
N GLU A 102 -13.08 9.86 -37.03
CA GLU A 102 -13.95 8.71 -36.74
C GLU A 102 -13.14 7.42 -36.57
N ALA A 103 -12.18 7.17 -37.45
CA ALA A 103 -11.28 6.02 -37.34
C ALA A 103 -10.45 6.07 -36.04
N LEU A 104 -9.87 7.23 -35.72
CA LEU A 104 -9.11 7.44 -34.49
C LEU A 104 -9.98 7.33 -33.24
N THR A 105 -11.26 7.70 -33.31
CA THR A 105 -12.20 7.56 -32.19
C THR A 105 -12.44 6.08 -31.86
N LYS A 106 -12.62 5.23 -32.88
CA LYS A 106 -12.76 3.77 -32.69
C LYS A 106 -11.50 3.19 -32.03
N SER A 107 -10.32 3.52 -32.58
CA SER A 107 -9.04 3.07 -32.00
C SER A 107 -8.81 3.59 -30.58
N TYR A 108 -9.19 4.83 -30.27
CA TYR A 108 -9.08 5.40 -28.94
C TYR A 108 -9.98 4.66 -27.95
N ASN A 109 -11.24 4.39 -28.32
CA ASN A 109 -12.18 3.68 -27.44
C ASN A 109 -11.67 2.28 -27.10
N ASP A 110 -11.20 1.52 -28.10
CA ASP A 110 -10.65 0.19 -27.90
C ASP A 110 -9.41 0.20 -26.99
N ALA A 111 -8.50 1.15 -27.23
CA ALA A 111 -7.28 1.29 -26.44
C ALA A 111 -7.58 1.77 -25.01
N SER A 112 -8.52 2.71 -24.85
CA SER A 112 -8.96 3.24 -23.56
C SER A 112 -9.63 2.17 -22.70
N GLN A 113 -10.47 1.31 -23.31
CA GLN A 113 -11.07 0.19 -22.59
C GLN A 113 -10.01 -0.79 -22.06
N LYS A 114 -9.02 -1.14 -22.89
CA LYS A 114 -7.90 -2.01 -22.47
C LYS A 114 -7.08 -1.36 -21.35
N ALA A 115 -6.79 -0.06 -21.47
CA ALA A 115 -6.10 0.71 -20.45
C ALA A 115 -6.87 0.78 -19.13
N LYS A 116 -8.20 0.89 -19.17
CA LYS A 116 -9.04 0.86 -17.97
C LYS A 116 -8.92 -0.47 -17.23
N VAL A 117 -9.08 -1.59 -17.95
CA VAL A 117 -8.92 -2.93 -17.36
C VAL A 117 -7.54 -3.11 -16.74
N LEU A 118 -6.49 -2.58 -17.38
CA LEU A 118 -5.14 -2.65 -16.87
C LEU A 118 -4.95 -1.83 -15.59
N LYS A 119 -5.50 -0.61 -15.53
CA LYS A 119 -5.51 0.21 -14.32
C LYS A 119 -6.25 -0.46 -13.16
N ASP A 120 -7.41 -1.06 -13.44
CA ASP A 120 -8.20 -1.76 -12.43
C ASP A 120 -7.42 -2.96 -11.84
N LYS A 121 -6.70 -3.71 -12.69
CA LYS A 121 -5.82 -4.80 -12.24
C LYS A 121 -4.64 -4.33 -11.40
N LEU A 122 -3.99 -3.22 -11.79
CA LEU A 122 -2.90 -2.63 -11.02
C LEU A 122 -3.38 -2.21 -9.63
N ARG A 123 -4.54 -1.57 -9.56
CA ARG A 123 -5.16 -1.18 -8.29
C ARG A 123 -5.48 -2.39 -7.41
N SER A 124 -6.04 -3.45 -8.01
CA SER A 124 -6.31 -4.70 -7.28
C SER A 124 -5.05 -5.32 -6.70
N LEU A 125 -3.91 -5.24 -7.41
CA LEU A 125 -2.64 -5.74 -6.92
C LEU A 125 -2.09 -4.88 -5.77
N GLU A 126 -2.24 -3.56 -5.86
CA GLU A 126 -1.93 -2.62 -4.77
C GLU A 126 -2.73 -2.94 -3.50
N ASP A 127 -4.05 -3.12 -3.65
CA ASP A 127 -4.94 -3.48 -2.54
C ASP A 127 -4.56 -4.86 -1.93
N GLU A 128 -4.12 -5.82 -2.75
CA GLU A 128 -3.68 -7.13 -2.27
C GLU A 128 -2.35 -7.07 -1.50
N ILE A 129 -1.42 -6.22 -1.94
CA ILE A 129 -0.16 -5.95 -1.22
C ILE A 129 -0.48 -5.36 0.16
N GLU A 130 -1.37 -4.37 0.24
CA GLU A 130 -1.76 -3.74 1.50
C GLU A 130 -2.40 -4.74 2.46
N LYS A 131 -3.32 -5.58 1.96
CA LYS A 131 -3.91 -6.68 2.75
C LYS A 131 -2.87 -7.67 3.25
N THR A 132 -1.89 -8.00 2.41
CA THR A 132 -0.81 -8.94 2.77
C THR A 132 0.11 -8.34 3.83
N ARG A 133 0.39 -7.04 3.77
CA ARG A 133 1.14 -6.32 4.82
C ARG A 133 0.40 -6.32 6.16
N ALA A 134 -0.90 -5.99 6.15
CA ALA A 134 -1.72 -6.04 7.37
C ALA A 134 -1.76 -7.46 7.97
N TYR A 135 -1.89 -8.48 7.13
CA TYR A 135 -1.82 -9.87 7.56
C TYR A 135 -0.46 -10.24 8.13
N ARG A 136 0.64 -9.73 7.55
CA ARG A 136 2.00 -9.94 8.08
C ARG A 136 2.16 -9.32 9.46
N ASP A 137 1.68 -8.10 9.66
CA ASP A 137 1.75 -7.42 10.96
C ASP A 137 0.97 -8.18 12.04
N GLU A 138 -0.24 -8.64 11.69
CA GLU A 138 -1.04 -9.48 12.57
C GLU A 138 -0.36 -10.82 12.88
N ALA A 139 0.18 -11.49 11.86
CA ALA A 139 0.90 -12.75 12.00
C ALA A 139 2.15 -12.59 12.88
N ALA A 140 2.90 -11.50 12.73
CA ALA A 140 4.08 -11.20 13.52
C ALA A 140 3.74 -11.00 15.01
N ALA A 141 2.67 -10.26 15.30
CA ALA A 141 2.20 -10.08 16.68
C ALA A 141 1.79 -11.41 17.33
N ARG A 142 1.06 -12.27 16.58
CA ARG A 142 0.66 -13.60 17.05
C ARG A 142 1.86 -14.53 17.24
N TYR A 143 2.82 -14.51 16.32
CA TYR A 143 4.04 -15.31 16.40
C TYR A 143 4.88 -14.92 17.62
N ASN A 144 5.10 -13.62 17.85
CA ASN A 144 5.81 -13.12 19.03
C ASN A 144 5.12 -13.54 20.35
N ASN A 145 3.79 -13.47 20.41
CA ASN A 145 3.02 -13.92 21.58
C ASN A 145 3.12 -15.44 21.79
N ALA A 146 3.08 -16.23 20.71
CA ALA A 146 3.22 -17.67 20.77
C ALA A 146 4.63 -18.08 21.22
N GLU A 147 5.69 -17.48 20.66
CA GLU A 147 7.07 -17.69 21.10
C GLU A 147 7.28 -17.29 22.56
N ALA A 148 6.69 -16.18 23.02
CA ALA A 148 6.76 -15.77 24.41
C ALA A 148 6.07 -16.79 25.34
N THR A 149 4.92 -17.32 24.93
CA THR A 149 4.17 -18.35 25.66
C THR A 149 4.94 -19.67 25.69
N GLU A 150 5.54 -20.08 24.57
CA GLU A 150 6.37 -21.27 24.47
C GLU A 150 7.60 -21.18 25.36
N LYS A 151 8.34 -20.05 25.33
CA LYS A 151 9.49 -19.81 26.22
C LYS A 151 9.10 -19.83 27.70
N VAL A 152 7.96 -19.26 28.07
CA VAL A 152 7.46 -19.34 29.45
C VAL A 152 7.12 -20.78 29.83
N ASN A 153 6.44 -21.52 28.96
CA ASN A 153 6.10 -22.93 29.20
C ASN A 153 7.33 -23.83 29.23
N GLU A 154 8.36 -23.55 28.43
CA GLU A 154 9.64 -24.26 28.44
C GLU A 154 10.41 -23.98 29.75
N VAL A 155 10.39 -22.74 30.24
CA VAL A 155 10.94 -22.42 31.57
C VAL A 155 10.18 -23.15 32.67
N ILE A 156 8.85 -23.22 32.60
CA ILE A 156 8.02 -23.95 33.58
C ILE A 156 8.26 -25.47 33.47
N ALA A 157 8.36 -26.04 32.27
CA ALA A 157 8.59 -27.47 32.06
C ALA A 157 10.02 -27.89 32.44
N ASN A 158 11.02 -27.03 32.24
CA ASN A 158 12.38 -27.24 32.76
C ASN A 158 12.45 -27.13 34.29
N VAL A 159 11.53 -26.39 34.91
CA VAL A 159 11.33 -26.41 36.37
C VAL A 159 10.72 -27.74 36.84
N ASP A 160 9.91 -28.40 36.01
CA ASP A 160 9.14 -29.61 36.40
C ASP A 160 9.86 -30.95 36.14
N THR A 161 10.93 -31.00 35.31
CA THR A 161 11.46 -32.29 34.77
C THR A 161 12.92 -32.64 35.10
N GLY A 162 13.66 -31.90 35.93
CA GLY A 162 15.08 -32.24 36.17
C GLY A 162 15.64 -31.84 37.52
N SER A 163 15.78 -32.82 38.42
CA SER A 163 16.61 -32.76 39.61
C SER A 163 17.98 -32.13 39.34
N ASN A 164 18.26 -30.98 39.95
CA ASN A 164 19.57 -30.68 40.54
C ASN A 164 19.44 -29.53 41.53
N ASN A 165 20.01 -29.74 42.72
CA ASN A 165 19.97 -28.86 43.89
C ASN A 165 20.28 -27.40 43.53
N ILE A 166 19.23 -26.58 43.44
CA ILE A 166 19.36 -25.13 43.47
C ILE A 166 19.17 -24.72 44.94
N ASN A 167 20.24 -24.22 45.55
CA ASN A 167 20.19 -23.67 46.90
C ASN A 167 19.14 -22.56 46.98
N LEU A 168 18.32 -22.62 48.04
CA LEU A 168 17.25 -21.67 48.34
C LEU A 168 17.76 -20.21 48.32
N ASP A 169 19.01 -19.98 48.71
CA ASP A 169 19.69 -18.66 48.75
C ASP A 169 19.92 -17.99 47.38
N ASP A 170 19.92 -18.74 46.27
CA ASP A 170 20.02 -18.17 44.91
C ASP A 170 18.65 -17.84 44.32
N ILE A 171 17.60 -18.47 44.84
CA ILE A 171 16.20 -18.19 44.54
C ILE A 171 15.79 -16.93 45.31
N GLU A 172 16.13 -16.81 46.59
CA GLU A 172 15.84 -15.64 47.43
C GLU A 172 16.52 -14.38 46.87
N ARG A 173 17.78 -14.48 46.42
CA ARG A 173 18.46 -13.37 45.71
C ARG A 173 17.86 -13.03 44.34
N LYS A 174 17.29 -14.00 43.61
CA LYS A 174 16.62 -13.72 42.32
C LYS A 174 15.20 -13.18 42.52
N ILE A 175 14.53 -13.56 43.60
CA ILE A 175 13.24 -13.02 44.02
C ILE A 175 13.44 -11.59 44.53
N GLU A 176 14.38 -11.31 45.43
CA GLU A 176 14.72 -9.93 45.86
C GLU A 176 15.11 -9.03 44.67
N LYS A 177 15.88 -9.57 43.70
CA LYS A 177 16.28 -8.83 42.49
C LYS A 177 15.14 -8.62 41.50
N LYS A 178 14.13 -9.50 41.49
CA LYS A 178 12.89 -9.33 40.70
C LYS A 178 11.85 -8.48 41.42
N GLU A 179 11.74 -8.55 42.75
CA GLU A 179 10.90 -7.70 43.58
C GLU A 179 11.43 -6.26 43.53
N SER A 180 12.74 -6.02 43.66
CA SER A 180 13.33 -4.70 43.46
C SER A 180 13.18 -4.16 42.03
N MET A 181 13.10 -5.05 41.02
CA MET A 181 12.90 -4.66 39.61
C MET A 181 11.42 -4.44 39.27
N ALA A 182 10.51 -5.16 39.95
CA ALA A 182 9.06 -5.00 39.83
C ALA A 182 8.54 -3.83 40.67
N GLU A 183 9.12 -3.56 41.84
CA GLU A 183 8.90 -2.33 42.62
C GLU A 183 9.49 -1.13 41.88
N GLY A 184 10.67 -1.24 41.26
CA GLY A 184 11.24 -0.18 40.42
C GLY A 184 10.52 0.08 39.07
N LEU A 185 9.74 -0.88 38.56
CA LEU A 185 8.88 -0.71 37.37
C LEU A 185 7.42 -0.40 37.73
N GLY A 186 6.99 -0.74 38.95
CA GLY A 186 5.71 -0.34 39.56
C GLY A 186 5.73 1.11 40.03
N ASP A 187 6.86 1.60 40.57
CA ASP A 187 7.10 3.03 40.87
C ASP A 187 7.18 3.91 39.61
N LEU A 188 7.15 3.32 38.41
CA LEU A 188 7.06 4.05 37.14
C LEU A 188 5.71 3.89 36.42
N LYS A 189 4.76 3.14 36.97
CA LYS A 189 3.41 2.99 36.37
C LYS A 189 2.32 2.74 37.43
N GLU A 190 2.05 3.79 38.22
CA GLU A 190 0.75 4.24 38.76
C GLU A 190 1.12 5.26 39.86
N GLU A 191 0.79 6.56 39.84
CA GLU A 191 -0.30 7.33 39.26
C GLU A 191 0.21 8.75 38.95
N ASP A 192 -0.07 9.29 37.77
CA ASP A 192 -0.74 10.61 37.58
C ASP A 192 -0.68 11.05 36.11
N SER A 193 -1.72 10.66 35.37
CA SER A 193 -2.41 11.47 34.35
C SER A 193 -1.59 12.43 33.45
N LEU A 194 -0.94 11.88 32.42
CA LEU A 194 -0.57 12.65 31.22
C LEU A 194 -1.81 13.26 30.53
N ASP A 195 -2.99 12.65 30.69
CA ASP A 195 -4.26 13.20 30.20
C ASP A 195 -4.72 14.46 30.97
N LYS A 196 -4.30 14.67 32.24
CA LYS A 196 -4.54 15.93 32.97
C LYS A 196 -3.51 17.04 32.65
N GLU A 197 -2.31 16.68 32.20
CA GLU A 197 -1.30 17.67 31.78
C GLU A 197 -1.63 18.31 30.42
N PHE A 198 -2.33 17.60 29.53
CA PHE A 198 -2.84 18.20 28.29
C PHE A 198 -4.06 19.10 28.52
N GLU A 199 -4.93 18.83 29.51
CA GLU A 199 -5.99 19.78 29.93
C GLU A 199 -5.40 21.07 30.53
N LYS A 200 -4.29 20.98 31.27
CA LYS A 200 -3.59 22.16 31.83
C LYS A 200 -2.83 23.01 30.79
N LEU A 201 -2.52 22.48 29.62
CA LEU A 201 -1.90 23.25 28.52
C LEU A 201 -2.91 24.06 27.70
N ASN A 202 -4.21 23.85 27.88
CA ASN A 202 -5.28 24.67 27.27
C ASN A 202 -5.88 25.73 28.21
N GLU A 203 -5.40 25.83 29.45
CA GLU A 203 -5.95 26.75 30.46
C GLU A 203 -4.95 27.80 30.94
N VAL A 204 -4.06 28.25 30.05
CA VAL A 204 -3.34 29.52 30.22
C VAL A 204 -3.73 30.44 29.07
N ASN A 205 -4.83 31.18 29.24
CA ASN A 205 -5.00 32.60 28.84
C ASN A 205 -6.48 33.03 28.89
N LEU A 206 -7.11 33.01 30.07
CA LEU A 206 -8.36 33.77 30.27
C LEU A 206 -8.19 34.80 31.38
N ASP A 207 -7.45 34.48 32.45
CA ASP A 207 -7.13 35.48 33.50
C ASP A 207 -6.00 36.45 33.10
N ASP A 208 -5.04 36.03 32.28
CA ASP A 208 -4.00 36.93 31.72
C ASP A 208 -4.55 37.88 30.64
N GLU A 209 -5.61 37.49 29.91
CA GLU A 209 -6.33 38.40 28.99
C GLU A 209 -7.32 39.32 29.71
N LEU A 210 -7.92 38.90 30.84
CA LEU A 210 -8.80 39.77 31.64
C LEU A 210 -8.03 40.86 32.40
N ALA A 211 -6.76 40.61 32.75
CA ALA A 211 -5.86 41.60 33.35
C ALA A 211 -5.47 42.72 32.36
N LYS A 212 -5.41 42.41 31.05
CA LYS A 212 -5.18 43.43 30.00
C LYS A 212 -6.42 44.32 29.77
N TYR A 213 -7.64 43.79 29.86
CA TYR A 213 -8.85 44.60 29.69
C TYR A 213 -9.20 45.47 30.90
N LYS A 214 -8.86 45.07 32.14
CA LYS A 214 -9.16 45.87 33.35
C LYS A 214 -8.19 47.04 33.59
N ASN A 215 -7.04 47.07 32.92
CA ASN A 215 -6.11 48.21 32.99
C ASN A 215 -6.36 49.28 31.90
N ASP A 216 -7.31 49.05 30.98
CA ASP A 216 -7.67 50.00 29.92
C ASP A 216 -9.03 50.70 30.17
N THR A 217 -9.52 50.68 31.42
CA THR A 217 -10.73 51.43 31.82
C THR A 217 -10.51 52.38 33.01
N LYS A 218 -9.35 53.04 33.04
CA LYS A 218 -9.19 54.28 33.81
C LYS A 218 -8.36 55.31 33.06
#